data_AF-H3DQW4-F1
#
_entry.id   AF-H3DQW4-F1
#
_cell.length_a   1.000
_cell.length_b   1.000
_cell.length_c   1.000
_cell.angle_alpha   90.00
_cell.angle_beta   90.00
_cell.angle_gamma   90.00
#
_symmetry.space_group_name_H-M   'P 1'
#
loop_
_entity.id
_entity.type
_entity.pdbx_description
1 polymer ?
#
loop_
_entity_poly.entity_id
_entity_poly.type
_entity_poly.pdbx_seq_one_letter_code
_entity_poly.pdbx_strand_id
1 'polypeptide(L)'
;RSMFSTDRQKIMERTDIWNQEWKTRRIQPVHIICEPASVGSLRGTRECTVDSSFSEFPRQVIPLKTLNAVASVPLMYSWSPLQQNFTEEDETVLHNIPYMGDEILDQDGTFMEELIKNYDGKVHGDRECGFIKDEILVELVNNEGRSGADGSKKFPSDKIFEAISAMFPDKGRYKELTEQQM
;
A
#
# COMPACT_ATOMS: atom_id res chain seq x y z
N ARG A 1 -8.27 16.13 -18.62
CA ARG A 1 -7.90 15.68 -19.99
C ARG A 1 -6.57 16.26 -20.46
N SER A 2 -6.32 17.57 -20.32
CA SER A 2 -5.03 18.20 -20.69
C SER A 2 -3.82 17.60 -19.93
N MET A 3 -3.90 17.50 -18.59
CA MET A 3 -2.82 16.93 -17.75
C MET A 3 -2.43 15.50 -18.15
N PHE A 4 -3.39 14.60 -18.38
CA PHE A 4 -3.12 13.24 -18.84
C PHE A 4 -2.39 13.20 -20.18
N SER A 5 -2.69 14.13 -21.10
CA SER A 5 -1.98 14.21 -22.40
C SER A 5 -0.54 14.66 -22.21
N THR A 6 -0.30 15.67 -21.37
CA THR A 6 1.05 16.15 -21.04
C THR A 6 1.87 15.07 -20.33
N ASP A 7 1.28 14.36 -19.36
CA ASP A 7 1.98 13.29 -18.66
C ASP A 7 2.25 12.09 -19.57
N ARG A 8 1.32 11.76 -20.48
CA ARG A 8 1.56 10.75 -21.51
C ARG A 8 2.76 11.10 -22.39
N GLN A 9 2.91 12.37 -22.76
CA GLN A 9 4.08 12.82 -23.52
C GLN A 9 5.37 12.63 -22.73
N LYS A 10 5.42 13.03 -21.45
CA LYS A 10 6.59 12.78 -20.58
C LYS A 10 6.92 11.31 -20.44
N ILE A 11 5.90 10.44 -20.33
CA ILE A 11 6.08 8.99 -20.27
C ILE A 11 6.72 8.52 -21.57
N MET A 12 6.17 8.91 -22.73
CA MET A 12 6.71 8.52 -24.03
C MET A 12 8.18 8.91 -24.18
N GLU A 13 8.53 10.17 -23.89
CA GLU A 13 9.91 10.67 -23.96
C GLU A 13 10.87 9.86 -23.08
N ARG A 14 10.49 9.58 -21.83
CA ARG A 14 11.31 8.78 -20.91
C ARG A 14 11.44 7.32 -21.35
N THR A 15 10.33 6.71 -21.77
CA THR A 15 10.35 5.32 -22.25
C THR A 15 11.15 5.17 -23.53
N ASP A 16 11.17 6.19 -24.40
CA ASP A 16 11.98 6.19 -25.61
C ASP A 16 13.47 6.20 -25.27
N ILE A 17 13.90 7.00 -24.29
CA ILE A 17 15.30 7.00 -23.81
C ILE A 17 15.68 5.60 -23.31
N TRP A 18 14.87 5.00 -22.42
CA TRP A 18 15.14 3.65 -21.89
C TRP A 18 15.12 2.58 -22.99
N ASN A 19 14.22 2.70 -23.97
CA ASN A 19 14.16 1.78 -25.12
C ASN A 19 15.40 1.90 -26.01
N GLN A 20 15.91 3.11 -26.25
CA GLN A 20 17.15 3.30 -26.99
C GLN A 20 18.34 2.71 -26.24
N GLU A 21 18.45 2.97 -24.93
CA GLU A 21 19.49 2.34 -24.09
C GLU A 21 19.40 0.81 -24.13
N TRP A 22 18.20 0.24 -24.03
CA TRP A 22 17.99 -1.21 -24.08
C TRP A 22 18.42 -1.80 -25.43
N LYS A 23 18.12 -1.13 -26.56
CA LYS A 23 18.51 -1.59 -27.91
C LYS A 23 20.03 -1.68 -28.10
N THR A 24 20.82 -0.91 -27.36
CA THR A 24 22.29 -1.01 -27.42
C THR A 24 22.83 -2.26 -26.74
N ARG A 25 22.05 -2.89 -25.85
CA ARG A 25 22.47 -4.07 -25.09
C ARG A 25 22.32 -5.33 -25.95
N ARG A 26 23.37 -6.14 -26.01
CA ARG A 26 23.34 -7.48 -26.61
C ARG A 26 23.27 -8.53 -25.50
N ILE A 27 22.06 -8.79 -25.02
CA ILE A 27 21.80 -9.79 -23.97
C ILE A 27 21.49 -11.12 -24.66
N GLN A 28 22.21 -12.18 -24.29
CA GLN A 28 21.89 -13.52 -24.78
C GLN A 28 20.54 -13.96 -24.20
N PRO A 29 19.59 -14.44 -25.03
CA PRO A 29 18.34 -14.94 -24.52
C PRO A 29 18.58 -16.18 -23.64
N VAL A 30 17.62 -16.49 -22.77
CA VAL A 30 17.69 -17.67 -21.92
C VAL A 30 17.65 -18.91 -22.81
N HIS A 31 18.61 -19.82 -22.60
CA HIS A 31 18.67 -21.11 -23.27
C HIS A 31 18.13 -22.18 -22.34
N ILE A 32 17.24 -23.03 -22.84
CA ILE A 32 16.80 -24.22 -22.10
C ILE A 32 17.90 -25.26 -22.22
N ILE A 33 18.71 -25.37 -21.16
CA ILE A 33 19.69 -26.44 -21.03
C ILE A 33 18.95 -27.61 -20.41
N CYS A 34 18.36 -28.46 -21.25
CA CYS A 34 18.12 -29.83 -20.83
C CYS A 34 19.51 -30.45 -20.70
N GLU A 35 19.98 -30.67 -19.46
CA GLU A 35 21.23 -31.41 -19.17
C GLU A 35 21.37 -32.53 -20.21
N PRO A 36 22.43 -32.53 -21.05
CA PRO A 36 22.45 -33.37 -22.21
C PRO A 36 22.38 -34.82 -21.75
N ALA A 37 21.59 -35.61 -22.46
CA ALA A 37 21.45 -37.05 -22.31
C ALA A 37 22.81 -37.83 -22.34
N SER A 38 23.94 -37.15 -22.52
CA SER A 38 25.31 -37.68 -22.49
C SER A 38 25.95 -37.74 -21.09
N VAL A 39 25.40 -37.08 -20.08
CA VAL A 39 25.65 -37.43 -18.66
C VAL A 39 24.28 -37.70 -18.08
N GLY A 40 23.76 -38.91 -18.36
CA GLY A 40 22.39 -39.31 -18.05
C GLY A 40 21.96 -38.79 -16.69
N SER A 41 20.80 -38.12 -16.65
CA SER A 41 20.17 -37.51 -15.46
C SER A 41 20.73 -38.17 -14.21
N LEU A 42 21.64 -37.47 -13.52
CA LEU A 42 22.28 -37.95 -12.30
C LEU A 42 21.15 -38.51 -11.43
N ARG A 43 21.10 -39.85 -11.29
CA ARG A 43 20.01 -40.54 -10.61
C ARG A 43 19.82 -39.88 -9.24
N GLY A 44 18.72 -39.14 -9.07
CA GLY A 44 18.44 -38.39 -7.84
C GLY A 44 18.18 -36.89 -8.00
N THR A 45 18.28 -36.32 -9.20
CA THR A 45 17.83 -34.92 -9.42
C THR A 45 16.30 -34.87 -9.35
N ARG A 46 15.75 -33.97 -8.52
CA ARG A 46 14.30 -33.77 -8.42
C ARG A 46 13.77 -33.22 -9.74
N GLU A 47 12.53 -33.53 -10.10
CA GLU A 47 11.90 -33.06 -11.33
C GLU A 47 10.72 -32.13 -11.02
N CYS A 48 10.51 -31.12 -11.87
CA CYS A 48 9.35 -30.25 -11.88
C CYS A 48 8.44 -30.68 -13.03
N THR A 49 7.16 -30.86 -12.74
CA THR A 49 6.15 -31.22 -13.73
C THR A 49 5.15 -30.07 -13.84
N VAL A 50 4.88 -29.63 -15.07
CA VAL A 50 3.87 -28.61 -15.36
C VAL A 50 2.83 -29.21 -16.29
N ASP A 51 1.57 -29.17 -15.83
CA ASP A 51 0.40 -29.57 -16.61
C ASP A 51 -0.26 -28.36 -17.24
N SER A 52 -0.62 -28.49 -18.52
CA SER A 52 -1.40 -27.48 -19.24
C SER A 52 -2.88 -27.77 -19.09
N SER A 53 -3.70 -26.73 -18.90
CA SER A 53 -5.16 -26.84 -19.00
C SER A 53 -5.65 -27.02 -20.44
N PHE A 54 -4.81 -26.74 -21.43
CA PHE A 54 -5.08 -26.99 -22.84
C PHE A 54 -4.69 -28.42 -23.21
N SER A 55 -5.65 -29.21 -23.67
CA SER A 55 -5.46 -30.63 -24.02
C SER A 55 -4.46 -30.88 -25.16
N GLU A 56 -4.18 -29.87 -25.98
CA GLU A 56 -3.22 -29.95 -27.10
C GLU A 56 -1.77 -29.89 -26.65
N PHE A 57 -1.51 -29.40 -25.42
CA PHE A 57 -0.16 -29.26 -24.90
C PHE A 57 0.17 -30.40 -23.95
N PRO A 58 1.19 -31.24 -24.25
CA PRO A 58 1.57 -32.32 -23.37
C PRO A 58 2.16 -31.80 -22.06
N ARG A 59 2.04 -32.61 -21.01
CA ARG A 59 2.75 -32.42 -19.74
C ARG A 59 4.24 -32.21 -19.98
N GLN A 60 4.82 -31.18 -19.38
CA GLN A 60 6.24 -30.88 -19.46
C GLN A 60 6.94 -31.29 -18.16
N VAL A 61 8.09 -31.95 -18.27
CA VAL A 61 8.91 -32.38 -17.13
C VAL A 61 10.33 -31.86 -17.33
N ILE A 62 10.86 -31.13 -16.34
CA ILE A 62 12.21 -30.55 -16.36
C ILE A 62 12.93 -30.83 -15.03
N PRO A 63 14.27 -30.96 -15.02
CA PRO A 63 15.01 -31.11 -13.77
C PRO A 63 14.93 -29.83 -12.90
N LEU A 64 14.78 -30.00 -11.59
CA LEU A 64 14.82 -28.92 -10.60
C LEU A 64 16.26 -28.59 -10.24
N LYS A 65 16.63 -27.32 -10.40
CA LYS A 65 17.90 -26.79 -9.90
C LYS A 65 17.74 -26.30 -8.46
N THR A 66 18.34 -27.01 -7.51
CA THR A 66 18.42 -26.53 -6.12
C THR A 66 19.34 -25.31 -6.03
N LEU A 67 18.83 -24.20 -5.52
CA LEU A 67 19.65 -23.03 -5.18
C LEU A 67 20.45 -23.30 -3.91
N ASN A 68 21.67 -22.78 -3.84
CA ASN A 68 22.51 -22.95 -2.67
C ASN A 68 21.87 -22.28 -1.45
N ALA A 69 21.92 -22.94 -0.29
CA ALA A 69 21.45 -22.37 0.95
C ALA A 69 22.28 -21.14 1.32
N VAL A 70 21.60 -20.05 1.69
CA VAL A 70 22.20 -18.82 2.20
C VAL A 70 21.86 -18.71 3.68
N ALA A 71 22.81 -18.25 4.50
CA ALA A 71 22.58 -18.06 5.93
C ALA A 71 21.51 -17.00 6.17
N SER A 72 20.52 -17.31 7.02
CA SER A 72 19.48 -16.36 7.40
C SER A 72 20.01 -15.34 8.42
N VAL A 73 19.66 -14.07 8.23
CA VAL A 73 19.88 -13.02 9.23
C VAL A 73 18.67 -12.99 10.18
N PRO A 74 18.87 -12.75 11.49
CA PRO A 74 17.76 -12.58 12.43
C PRO A 74 16.79 -11.46 12.01
N LEU A 75 15.50 -11.62 12.34
CA LEU A 75 14.50 -10.58 12.10
C LEU A 75 14.84 -9.34 12.93
N MET A 76 14.95 -8.20 12.25
CA MET A 76 15.22 -6.90 12.87
C MET A 76 14.38 -5.84 12.19
N TYR A 77 13.65 -5.07 12.99
CA TYR A 77 12.97 -3.87 12.52
C TYR A 77 13.95 -2.69 12.47
N SER A 78 13.71 -1.77 11.54
CA SER A 78 14.51 -0.56 11.41
C SER A 78 14.09 0.46 12.45
N TRP A 79 15.05 1.00 13.20
CA TRP A 79 14.84 2.05 14.19
C TRP A 79 15.73 3.25 13.87
N SER A 80 15.20 4.46 14.08
CA SER A 80 15.99 5.69 13.98
C SER A 80 16.89 5.84 15.21
N PRO A 81 18.21 6.07 15.04
CA PRO A 81 19.11 6.25 16.18
C PRO A 81 18.85 7.59 16.87
N LEU A 82 18.82 7.61 18.20
CA LEU A 82 18.57 8.81 19.00
C LEU A 82 19.75 9.12 19.93
N GLN A 83 20.12 10.40 20.02
CA GLN A 83 21.12 10.90 20.98
C GLN A 83 20.50 11.33 22.31
N GLN A 84 19.21 11.65 22.29
CA GLN A 84 18.40 12.02 23.46
C GLN A 84 16.95 11.58 23.22
N ASN A 85 16.17 11.46 24.29
CA ASN A 85 14.77 11.06 24.18
C ASN A 85 13.92 12.17 23.54
N PHE A 86 12.92 11.78 22.76
CA PHE A 86 11.92 12.66 22.19
C PHE A 86 10.58 12.41 22.90
N THR A 87 9.81 13.48 23.11
CA THR A 87 8.45 13.37 23.63
C THR A 87 7.51 13.22 22.44
N GLU A 88 6.80 12.09 22.37
CA GLU A 88 5.80 11.82 21.35
C GLU A 88 4.40 12.00 21.94
N GLU A 89 3.46 12.51 21.15
CA GLU A 89 2.05 12.60 21.56
C GLU A 89 1.34 11.25 21.39
N ASP A 90 0.29 11.04 22.18
CA ASP A 90 -0.49 9.81 22.11
C ASP A 90 -1.24 9.69 20.77
N GLU A 91 -1.09 8.55 20.10
CA GLU A 91 -1.85 8.23 18.91
C GLU A 91 -3.34 8.02 19.24
N THR A 92 -4.22 8.77 18.57
CA THR A 92 -5.68 8.69 18.81
C THR A 92 -6.44 7.91 17.74
N VAL A 93 -5.75 7.51 16.67
CA VAL A 93 -6.30 6.78 15.52
C VAL A 93 -5.32 5.68 15.14
N LEU A 94 -5.85 4.48 14.91
CA LEU A 94 -5.06 3.36 14.43
C LEU A 94 -4.82 3.48 12.93
N HIS A 95 -3.58 3.76 12.52
CA HIS A 95 -3.24 3.98 11.11
C HIS A 95 -3.13 2.69 10.30
N ASN A 96 -2.73 1.58 10.94
CA ASN A 96 -2.54 0.30 10.29
C ASN A 96 -3.04 -0.83 11.20
N ILE A 97 -3.74 -1.79 10.62
CA ILE A 97 -4.03 -3.05 11.30
C ILE A 97 -2.87 -4.02 11.01
N PRO A 98 -2.16 -4.53 12.03
CA PRO A 98 -1.05 -5.44 11.81
C PRO A 98 -1.53 -6.75 11.18
N TYR A 99 -0.89 -7.16 10.09
CA TYR A 99 -1.13 -8.47 9.51
C TYR A 99 -0.40 -9.54 10.35
N MET A 100 -1.17 -10.43 10.97
CA MET A 100 -0.64 -11.47 11.87
C MET A 100 -0.63 -12.86 11.24
N GLY A 101 -0.98 -12.99 9.95
CA GLY A 101 -1.16 -14.29 9.30
C GLY A 101 -2.63 -14.72 9.30
N ASP A 102 -3.07 -15.28 8.18
CA ASP A 102 -4.46 -15.72 7.99
C ASP A 102 -4.82 -16.81 9.01
N GLU A 103 -3.87 -17.66 9.36
CA GLU A 103 -4.02 -18.74 10.33
C GLU A 103 -4.33 -18.26 11.77
N ILE A 104 -3.97 -17.01 12.10
CA ILE A 104 -4.21 -16.41 13.42
C ILE A 104 -5.59 -15.75 13.47
N LEU A 105 -6.04 -15.16 12.35
CA LEU A 105 -7.32 -14.49 12.25
C LEU A 105 -8.50 -15.44 12.51
N ASP A 106 -8.41 -16.69 12.10
CA ASP A 106 -9.46 -17.71 12.32
C ASP A 106 -9.54 -18.20 13.77
N GLN A 107 -8.52 -17.96 14.60
CA GLN A 107 -8.42 -18.49 15.96
C GLN A 107 -8.83 -17.48 17.03
N ASP A 108 -8.55 -16.19 16.85
CA ASP A 108 -8.78 -15.16 17.87
C ASP A 108 -9.23 -13.82 17.28
N GLY A 109 -10.51 -13.76 16.86
CA GLY A 109 -11.16 -12.52 16.47
C GLY A 109 -11.29 -11.51 17.63
N THR A 110 -11.14 -11.95 18.89
CA THR A 110 -11.33 -11.08 20.06
C THR A 110 -10.18 -10.10 20.24
N PHE A 111 -8.95 -10.49 19.92
CA PHE A 111 -7.80 -9.59 19.93
C PHE A 111 -7.99 -8.39 18.98
N MET A 112 -8.50 -8.64 17.77
CA MET A 112 -8.72 -7.59 16.78
C MET A 112 -9.80 -6.60 17.23
N GLU A 113 -10.87 -7.09 17.83
CA GLU A 113 -11.93 -6.25 18.42
C GLU A 113 -11.39 -5.40 19.58
N GLU A 114 -10.57 -5.98 20.46
CA GLU A 114 -9.95 -5.26 21.58
C GLU A 114 -8.96 -4.19 21.10
N LEU A 115 -8.15 -4.51 20.09
CA LEU A 115 -7.23 -3.56 19.46
C LEU A 115 -8.00 -2.35 18.90
N ILE A 116 -9.06 -2.59 18.13
CA ILE A 116 -9.89 -1.52 17.56
C ILE A 116 -10.56 -0.70 18.67
N LYS A 117 -11.05 -1.36 19.73
CA LYS A 117 -11.69 -0.71 20.87
C LYS A 117 -10.75 0.23 21.64
N ASN A 118 -9.46 -0.10 21.73
CA ASN A 118 -8.47 0.77 22.37
C ASN A 118 -8.29 2.12 21.66
N TYR A 119 -8.67 2.20 20.38
CA TYR A 119 -8.66 3.42 19.59
C TYR A 119 -10.08 4.00 19.37
N ASP A 120 -11.04 3.69 20.26
CA ASP A 120 -12.45 4.12 20.14
C ASP A 120 -13.11 3.73 18.80
N GLY A 121 -12.65 2.65 18.15
CA GLY A 121 -13.11 2.27 16.81
C GLY A 121 -12.51 3.09 15.66
N LYS A 122 -11.58 4.02 15.93
CA LYS A 122 -11.01 4.91 14.91
C LYS A 122 -9.86 4.22 14.19
N VAL A 123 -10.16 3.63 13.04
CA VAL A 123 -9.16 3.05 12.13
C VAL A 123 -9.05 3.92 10.88
N HIS A 124 -7.82 4.18 10.42
CA HIS A 124 -7.61 4.92 9.18
C HIS A 124 -8.23 4.18 8.00
N GLY A 125 -9.06 4.89 7.22
CA GLY A 125 -9.77 4.32 6.07
C GLY A 125 -11.11 3.66 6.40
N ASP A 126 -11.44 3.46 7.68
CA ASP A 126 -12.77 3.03 8.10
C ASP A 126 -13.72 4.23 8.15
N ARG A 127 -14.36 4.52 7.01
CA ARG A 127 -15.23 5.69 6.82
C ARG A 127 -16.47 5.28 6.04
N GLU A 128 -17.65 5.68 6.53
CA GLU A 128 -18.89 5.59 5.73
C GLU A 128 -18.88 6.57 4.55
N CYS A 129 -18.19 7.70 4.70
CA CYS A 129 -17.97 8.67 3.63
C CYS A 129 -16.73 8.34 2.79
N GLY A 130 -16.84 8.57 1.48
CA GLY A 130 -15.76 8.35 0.54
C GLY A 130 -14.56 9.29 0.73
N PHE A 131 -13.69 9.29 -0.28
CA PHE A 131 -12.43 10.02 -0.29
C PHE A 131 -12.57 11.54 -0.08
N ILE A 132 -11.81 12.11 0.86
CA ILE A 132 -11.72 13.57 1.08
C ILE A 132 -10.27 14.05 1.04
N LYS A 133 -9.99 14.94 0.07
CA LYS A 133 -8.74 15.73 0.00
C LYS A 133 -8.90 17.05 0.72
N ASP A 134 -7.79 17.64 1.12
CA ASP A 134 -7.78 18.92 1.84
C ASP A 134 -8.44 20.04 1.01
N GLU A 135 -8.27 20.04 -0.32
CA GLU A 135 -8.97 20.96 -1.23
C GLU A 135 -10.50 20.86 -1.12
N ILE A 136 -11.01 19.62 -1.09
CA ILE A 136 -12.45 19.33 -0.99
C ILE A 136 -12.95 19.63 0.42
N LEU A 137 -12.14 19.35 1.44
CA LEU A 137 -12.44 19.65 2.84
C LEU A 137 -12.62 21.15 3.07
N VAL A 138 -11.71 21.97 2.52
CA VAL A 138 -11.80 23.43 2.58
C VAL A 138 -13.05 23.93 1.85
N GLU A 139 -13.40 23.37 0.70
CA GLU A 139 -14.63 23.73 -0.01
C GLU A 139 -15.89 23.35 0.79
N LEU A 140 -15.91 22.15 1.38
CA LEU A 140 -17.01 21.66 2.22
C LEU A 140 -17.25 22.60 3.40
N VAL A 141 -16.19 22.96 4.13
CA VAL A 141 -16.29 23.81 5.32
C VAL A 141 -16.75 25.22 4.95
N ASN A 142 -16.27 25.75 3.82
CA ASN A 142 -16.71 27.05 3.32
C ASN A 142 -18.17 27.06 2.85
N ASN A 143 -18.66 25.96 2.28
CA ASN A 143 -20.07 25.85 1.86
C ASN A 143 -21.00 25.70 3.07
N GLU A 144 -20.66 24.87 4.06
CA GLU A 144 -21.46 24.71 5.27
C GLU A 144 -21.48 25.98 6.15
N GLY A 145 -20.40 26.77 6.14
CA GLY A 145 -20.36 28.10 6.78
C GLY A 145 -21.32 29.13 6.16
N ARG A 146 -21.80 28.90 4.93
CA ARG A 146 -22.74 29.79 4.21
C ARG A 146 -24.21 29.42 4.38
N SER A 147 -24.52 28.23 4.92
CA SER A 147 -25.89 27.73 5.09
C SER A 147 -26.70 28.46 6.18
N GLY A 148 -26.07 29.36 6.95
CA GLY A 148 -26.77 30.29 7.85
C GLY A 148 -27.41 31.45 7.06
N ALA A 149 -28.67 31.77 7.35
CA ALA A 149 -29.57 32.69 6.62
C ALA A 149 -29.13 34.18 6.48
N ASP A 150 -27.86 34.49 6.63
CA ASP A 150 -27.32 35.85 6.63
C ASP A 150 -26.01 35.83 5.84
N GLY A 151 -26.03 36.35 4.60
CA GLY A 151 -24.98 36.26 3.56
C GLY A 151 -23.63 36.93 3.87
N SER A 152 -23.25 36.99 5.15
CA SER A 152 -21.95 37.42 5.64
C SER A 152 -21.00 36.23 5.72
N LYS A 153 -19.75 36.38 5.24
CA LYS A 153 -18.67 35.41 5.42
C LYS A 153 -18.31 35.31 6.91
N LYS A 154 -19.09 34.57 7.69
CA LYS A 154 -18.78 34.25 9.08
C LYS A 154 -17.93 32.99 9.09
N PHE A 155 -16.93 32.95 9.98
CA PHE A 155 -16.12 31.77 10.20
C PHE A 155 -17.06 30.59 10.55
N PRO A 156 -16.82 29.37 10.02
CA PRO A 156 -17.67 28.21 10.27
C PRO A 156 -17.78 27.96 11.78
N SER A 157 -18.99 27.64 12.26
CA SER A 157 -19.17 27.36 13.69
C SER A 157 -18.48 26.07 14.09
N ASP A 158 -18.06 25.96 15.35
CA ASP A 158 -17.45 24.76 15.94
C ASP A 158 -18.27 23.47 15.70
N LYS A 159 -19.60 23.59 15.62
CA LYS A 159 -20.50 22.46 15.30
C LYS A 159 -20.26 21.84 13.91
N ILE A 160 -19.79 22.63 12.95
CA ILE A 160 -19.45 22.15 11.60
C ILE A 160 -18.19 21.31 11.67
N PHE A 161 -17.16 21.78 12.39
CA PHE A 161 -15.92 21.03 12.59
C PHE A 161 -16.13 19.75 13.41
N GLU A 162 -17.01 19.78 14.41
CA GLU A 162 -17.40 18.60 15.18
C GLU A 162 -18.10 17.55 14.30
N ALA A 163 -19.06 17.97 13.48
CA ALA A 163 -19.75 17.07 12.53
C ALA A 163 -18.79 16.48 11.49
N ILE A 164 -17.88 17.29 10.96
CA ILE A 164 -16.86 16.85 9.98
C ILE A 164 -15.89 15.86 10.64
N SER A 165 -15.38 16.16 11.84
CA SER A 165 -14.48 15.26 12.59
C SER A 165 -15.16 13.92 12.91
N ALA A 166 -16.48 13.90 13.15
CA ALA A 166 -17.24 12.67 13.34
C ALA A 166 -17.35 11.82 12.06
N MET A 167 -17.51 12.43 10.88
CA MET A 167 -17.54 11.72 9.59
C MET A 167 -16.13 11.32 9.09
N PHE A 168 -15.10 11.96 9.63
CA PHE A 168 -13.72 11.91 9.15
C PHE A 168 -12.72 11.77 10.32
N PRO A 169 -12.74 10.64 11.05
CA PRO A 169 -12.00 10.46 12.31
C PRO A 169 -10.47 10.51 12.16
N ASP A 170 -9.94 10.21 10.97
CA ASP A 170 -8.51 10.26 10.62
C ASP A 170 -7.98 11.68 10.31
N LYS A 171 -8.86 12.68 10.17
CA LYS A 171 -8.46 14.08 9.90
C LYS A 171 -8.19 14.87 11.17
N GLY A 172 -8.16 14.19 12.32
CA GLY A 172 -7.87 14.80 13.61
C GLY A 172 -9.13 15.31 14.31
N ARG A 173 -8.93 15.79 15.55
CA ARG A 173 -10.00 16.37 16.36
C ARG A 173 -10.44 17.71 15.78
N TYR A 174 -11.67 18.15 16.10
CA TYR A 174 -12.22 19.42 15.63
C TYR A 174 -11.30 20.64 15.83
N LYS A 175 -10.48 20.65 16.89
CA LYS A 175 -9.50 21.71 17.17
C LYS A 175 -8.35 21.72 16.17
N GLU A 176 -7.82 20.56 15.82
CA GLU A 176 -6.73 20.41 14.85
C GLU A 176 -7.22 20.83 13.45
N LEU A 177 -8.48 20.51 13.11
CA LEU A 177 -9.13 20.97 11.88
C LEU A 177 -9.37 22.49 11.85
N THR A 178 -9.67 23.09 13.00
CA THR A 178 -9.89 24.53 13.12
C THR A 178 -8.56 25.29 12.99
N GLU A 179 -7.49 24.77 13.62
CA GLU A 179 -6.13 25.34 13.53
C GLU A 179 -5.55 25.22 12.12
N GLN A 180 -5.82 24.13 11.39
CA GLN A 180 -5.40 23.99 9.99
C GLN A 180 -6.11 24.96 9.02
N GLN A 181 -7.22 25.58 9.43
CA GLN A 181 -7.99 26.51 8.60
C GLN A 181 -7.88 27.99 8.99
N MET A 182 -7.20 28.29 10.11
CA MET A 182 -6.85 29.66 10.51
C MET A 182 -5.55 30.12 9.85
#